data_AF-A2FBC3-F1
#
_entry.id   AF-A2FBC3-F1
#
_cell.length_a   1.000
_cell.length_b   1.000
_cell.length_c   1.000
_cell.angle_alpha   90.00
_cell.angle_beta   90.00
_cell.angle_gamma   90.00
#
_symmetry.space_group_name_H-M   'P 1'
#
loop_
_entity.id
_entity.type
_entity.pdbx_description
1 polymer ?
#
loop_
_entity_poly.entity_id
_entity_poly.type
_entity_poly.pdbx_seq_one_letter_code
_entity_poly.pdbx_strand_id
1 'polypeptide(L)'
;MKLLFNPTTLSGASDIVMVEHPDGTIKSSPWLLRFGNLQFLKHFTRTISVSINDNPAPFTMYVNEWGIGQFYETQNLQERKLASNKIYPTKIHPTVNLTPQDIRGILESKTNEPTLGNDFSKFIERDSAVDIDIVFTYSDPDPKPVEAVSSHIDLTESIHYSEESQMTKDIETKQPVPSELILQEIRPFLHYGRNKITFTVSSLLQGPKTVNTLIFLYKYTDKLIISDIDGTITCSDAIGQACGFIGADWSQPGVAKLFNQMSDHGLYFLYLSSRPVSQATVTRDIIERINQGGLRLPDGPCITSNDSLLGSLTREIIIHNPESFKIPIIGILIDLWPKDQKPVVLALGNKQNDVRSYAANKILPEEIILFDMFHRVFDSTGKIKLYDSIKTFSLHLDEFLKKLHIIG
;
A
#
# COMPACT_ATOMS: atom_id res chain seq x y z
N MET A 1 8.85 4.87 25.62
CA MET A 1 9.73 5.02 24.44
C MET A 1 8.88 4.85 23.19
N LYS A 2 8.45 5.95 22.55
CA LYS A 2 7.82 5.90 21.22
C LYS A 2 8.95 5.53 20.25
N LEU A 3 8.87 4.36 19.61
CA LEU A 3 9.69 4.06 18.44
C LEU A 3 9.40 5.15 17.39
N LEU A 4 10.33 6.08 17.22
CA LEU A 4 10.33 7.03 16.10
C LEU A 4 10.73 6.25 14.82
N PHE A 5 9.88 5.32 14.39
CA PHE A 5 9.85 4.92 12.99
C PHE A 5 9.43 6.15 12.21
N ASN A 6 10.36 6.77 11.46
CA ASN A 6 9.98 7.87 10.58
C ASN A 6 9.25 7.28 9.37
N PRO A 7 7.92 7.37 9.27
CA PRO A 7 7.15 6.68 8.24
C PRO A 7 7.37 7.30 6.85
N THR A 8 8.00 8.48 6.79
CA THR A 8 8.32 9.21 5.56
C THR A 8 9.49 8.60 4.77
N THR A 9 10.24 7.65 5.36
CA THR A 9 11.36 6.97 4.69
C THR A 9 10.99 5.64 4.03
N LEU A 10 9.80 5.11 4.29
CA LEU A 10 9.37 3.80 3.81
C LEU A 10 8.72 3.89 2.42
N SER A 11 9.08 2.95 1.56
CA SER A 11 8.47 2.76 0.24
C SER A 11 7.53 1.56 0.28
N GLY A 12 6.40 1.63 -0.40
CA GLY A 12 5.42 0.56 -0.43
C GLY A 12 4.30 0.84 -1.42
N ALA A 13 3.59 -0.22 -1.79
CA ALA A 13 2.42 -0.12 -2.63
C ALA A 13 1.34 -1.10 -2.16
N SER A 14 0.10 -0.62 -2.16
CA SER A 14 -1.08 -1.46 -1.95
C SER A 14 -1.21 -2.45 -3.11
N ASP A 15 -1.85 -3.60 -2.87
CA ASP A 15 -2.28 -4.44 -3.98
C ASP A 15 -3.36 -3.74 -4.80
N ILE A 16 -3.40 -4.08 -6.08
CA ILE A 16 -4.29 -3.50 -7.08
C ILE A 16 -5.38 -4.51 -7.41
N VAL A 17 -6.63 -4.09 -7.39
CA VAL A 17 -7.77 -4.92 -7.81
C VAL A 17 -8.24 -4.45 -9.17
N MET A 18 -8.38 -5.39 -10.10
CA MET A 18 -8.94 -5.14 -11.42
C MET A 18 -10.12 -6.08 -11.66
N VAL A 19 -11.11 -5.57 -12.38
CA VAL A 19 -12.31 -6.34 -12.75
C VAL A 19 -12.53 -6.20 -14.23
N GLU A 20 -12.59 -7.34 -14.93
CA GLU A 20 -13.00 -7.40 -16.33
C GLU A 20 -14.51 -7.53 -16.42
N HIS A 21 -15.13 -6.58 -17.12
CA HIS A 21 -16.56 -6.46 -17.34
C HIS A 21 -17.04 -7.35 -18.50
N PRO A 22 -18.35 -7.61 -18.63
CA PRO A 22 -18.89 -8.48 -19.68
C PRO A 22 -18.55 -8.02 -21.11
N ASP A 23 -18.34 -6.72 -21.31
CA ASP A 23 -17.98 -6.11 -22.60
C ASP A 23 -16.47 -6.11 -22.89
N GLY A 24 -15.66 -6.68 -21.99
CA GLY A 24 -14.19 -6.69 -22.09
C GLY A 24 -13.52 -5.40 -21.59
N THR A 25 -14.29 -4.41 -21.11
CA THR A 25 -13.70 -3.26 -20.42
C THR A 25 -13.14 -3.68 -19.06
N ILE A 26 -12.15 -2.94 -18.57
CA ILE A 26 -11.50 -3.23 -17.29
C ILE A 26 -11.62 -2.00 -16.42
N LYS A 27 -11.99 -2.21 -15.16
CA LYS A 27 -11.85 -1.21 -14.11
C LYS A 27 -10.73 -1.59 -13.17
N SER A 28 -10.06 -0.60 -12.59
CA SER A 28 -8.97 -0.78 -11.64
C SER A 28 -9.21 0.04 -10.39
N SER A 29 -8.83 -0.50 -9.24
CA SER A 29 -8.61 0.29 -8.04
C SER A 29 -7.49 1.31 -8.30
N PRO A 30 -7.37 2.36 -7.47
CA PRO A 30 -6.22 3.27 -7.51
C PRO A 30 -4.89 2.54 -7.30
N TRP A 31 -3.85 2.99 -7.99
CA TRP A 31 -2.49 2.49 -7.84
C TRP A 31 -1.78 3.28 -6.74
N LEU A 32 -2.03 2.89 -5.49
CA LEU A 32 -1.46 3.55 -4.32
C LEU A 32 -0.01 3.13 -4.14
N LEU A 33 0.91 3.96 -4.62
CA LEU A 33 2.35 3.74 -4.63
C LEU A 33 3.08 4.90 -3.96
N ARG A 34 3.99 4.58 -3.04
CA ARG A 34 4.87 5.55 -2.39
C ARG A 34 6.33 5.11 -2.45
N PHE A 35 7.20 6.04 -2.80
CA PHE A 35 8.64 5.95 -2.62
C PHE A 35 9.06 6.84 -1.44
N GLY A 36 9.63 6.22 -0.41
CA GLY A 36 10.13 6.90 0.78
C GLY A 36 11.55 7.45 0.62
N ASN A 37 11.88 8.45 1.44
CA ASN A 37 13.15 9.17 1.47
C ASN A 37 13.68 9.55 0.08
N LEU A 38 13.08 10.59 -0.49
CA LEU A 38 13.45 11.17 -1.78
C LEU A 38 14.07 12.56 -1.63
N GLN A 39 14.64 12.91 -0.46
CA GLN A 39 15.20 14.24 -0.18
C GLN A 39 16.27 14.69 -1.18
N PHE A 40 16.79 13.76 -1.99
CA PHE A 40 17.74 14.04 -3.05
C PHE A 40 17.11 14.20 -4.45
N LEU A 41 15.81 13.94 -4.67
CA LEU A 41 15.16 14.02 -6.01
C LEU A 41 14.91 15.45 -6.54
N LYS A 42 15.28 16.51 -5.81
CA LYS A 42 15.17 17.90 -6.33
C LYS A 42 15.92 18.13 -7.65
N HIS A 43 16.82 17.23 -8.05
CA HIS A 43 17.64 17.34 -9.26
C HIS A 43 17.56 16.15 -10.23
N PHE A 44 16.57 15.24 -10.11
CA PHE A 44 16.57 13.96 -10.85
C PHE A 44 15.28 13.65 -11.59
N THR A 45 15.37 12.73 -12.55
CA THR A 45 14.22 12.16 -13.29
C THR A 45 13.24 11.51 -12.32
N ARG A 46 12.01 12.02 -12.32
CA ARG A 46 10.92 11.51 -11.47
C ARG A 46 10.13 10.39 -12.14
N THR A 47 10.67 9.77 -13.17
CA THR A 47 9.97 8.76 -13.96
C THR A 47 10.01 7.40 -13.27
N ILE A 48 8.86 6.75 -13.23
CA ILE A 48 8.68 5.38 -12.75
C ILE A 48 8.51 4.49 -13.97
N SER A 49 9.41 3.53 -14.14
CA SER A 49 9.24 2.41 -15.06
C SER A 49 8.38 1.34 -14.40
N VAL A 50 7.47 0.72 -15.17
CA VAL A 50 6.56 -0.32 -14.70
C VAL A 50 6.83 -1.61 -15.45
N SER A 51 6.85 -2.74 -14.75
CA SER A 51 6.82 -4.07 -15.36
C SER A 51 5.75 -4.94 -14.72
N ILE A 52 5.03 -5.69 -15.55
CA ILE A 52 3.96 -6.62 -15.16
C ILE A 52 4.37 -8.02 -15.57
N ASN A 53 4.35 -8.96 -14.63
CA ASN A 53 4.82 -10.34 -14.84
C ASN A 53 6.20 -10.38 -15.53
N ASP A 54 7.11 -9.55 -15.02
CA ASP A 54 8.49 -9.37 -15.51
C ASP A 54 8.63 -8.82 -16.96
N ASN A 55 7.53 -8.39 -17.58
CA ASN A 55 7.53 -7.72 -18.88
C ASN A 55 7.38 -6.19 -18.72
N PRO A 56 8.19 -5.36 -19.41
CA PRO A 56 8.04 -3.91 -19.36
C PRO A 56 6.66 -3.46 -19.89
N ALA A 57 5.97 -2.63 -19.12
CA ALA A 57 4.70 -2.05 -19.53
C ALA A 57 4.92 -0.90 -20.54
N PRO A 58 4.00 -0.66 -21.48
CA PRO A 58 4.16 0.33 -22.55
C PRO A 58 3.93 1.78 -22.11
N PHE A 59 3.97 2.07 -20.81
CA PHE A 59 3.78 3.41 -20.25
C PHE A 59 4.72 3.62 -19.06
N THR A 60 4.87 4.88 -18.67
CA THR A 60 5.59 5.29 -17.47
C THR A 60 4.69 6.10 -16.56
N MET A 61 4.99 6.09 -15.26
CA MET A 61 4.39 6.98 -14.28
C MET A 61 5.42 8.02 -13.82
N TYR A 62 5.03 8.95 -12.95
CA TYR A 62 5.99 9.82 -12.26
C TYR A 62 5.77 9.83 -10.76
N VAL A 63 6.83 10.15 -10.02
CA VAL A 63 6.77 10.41 -8.58
C VAL A 63 6.62 11.92 -8.36
N ASN A 64 5.65 12.35 -7.57
CA ASN A 64 5.49 13.77 -7.21
C ASN A 64 6.40 14.19 -6.05
N GLU A 65 6.30 15.45 -5.60
CA GLU A 65 7.14 16.02 -4.53
C GLU A 65 7.00 15.29 -3.18
N TRP A 66 5.87 14.62 -2.93
CA TRP A 66 5.61 13.87 -1.70
C TRP A 66 6.02 12.40 -1.77
N GLY A 67 6.63 11.98 -2.89
CA GLY A 67 7.04 10.60 -3.10
C GLY A 67 5.91 9.69 -3.57
N ILE A 68 4.81 10.23 -4.08
CA ILE A 68 3.63 9.45 -4.51
C ILE A 68 3.70 9.21 -6.01
N GLY A 69 3.41 7.97 -6.44
CA GLY A 69 3.27 7.62 -7.84
C GLY A 69 1.98 8.15 -8.46
N GLN A 70 2.07 8.80 -9.60
CA GLN A 70 0.96 9.35 -10.36
C GLN A 70 1.07 9.00 -11.85
N PHE A 71 -0.07 8.90 -12.51
CA PHE A 71 -0.14 8.80 -13.96
C PHE A 71 0.02 10.19 -14.58
N TYR A 72 0.71 10.27 -15.72
CA TYR A 72 0.68 11.48 -16.53
C TYR A 72 -0.76 11.73 -16.98
N GLU A 73 -1.28 12.93 -16.72
CA GLU A 73 -2.57 13.30 -17.29
C GLU A 73 -2.45 13.33 -18.81
N THR A 74 -3.39 12.67 -19.48
CA THR A 74 -3.58 12.84 -20.92
C THR A 74 -3.94 14.30 -21.12
N GLN A 75 -2.95 15.15 -21.43
CA GLN A 75 -3.22 16.54 -21.79
C GLN A 75 -4.33 16.52 -22.84
N ASN A 76 -5.42 17.26 -22.59
CA ASN A 76 -6.47 17.49 -23.56
C ASN A 76 -5.79 17.85 -24.90
N LEU A 77 -5.91 16.97 -25.89
CA LEU A 77 -5.35 17.17 -27.24
C LEU A 77 -5.91 18.44 -27.92
N GLN A 78 -6.88 19.11 -27.30
CA GLN A 78 -7.40 20.42 -27.73
C GLN A 78 -6.50 21.61 -27.33
N GLU A 79 -5.77 21.58 -26.21
CA GLU A 79 -4.96 22.73 -25.78
C GLU A 79 -3.65 22.87 -26.58
N ARG A 80 -3.14 21.77 -27.15
CA ARG A 80 -2.01 21.82 -28.10
C ARG A 80 -2.36 22.46 -29.44
N LYS A 81 -3.64 22.69 -29.75
CA LYS A 81 -4.08 23.48 -30.92
C LYS A 81 -4.22 24.98 -30.63
N LEU A 82 -4.18 25.42 -29.37
CA LEU A 82 -4.24 26.85 -29.00
C LEU A 82 -2.90 27.42 -28.49
N ALA A 83 -1.90 26.59 -28.24
CA ALA A 83 -0.52 27.04 -28.02
C ALA A 83 0.29 27.13 -29.33
N SER A 84 -0.29 27.69 -30.40
CA SER A 84 0.47 28.17 -31.55
C SER A 84 0.89 29.62 -31.34
N ASN A 85 1.60 29.92 -30.25
CA ASN A 85 2.35 31.16 -30.12
C ASN A 85 3.82 30.85 -29.87
N LYS A 86 4.57 31.04 -30.95
CA LYS A 86 6.02 31.03 -31.09
C LYS A 86 6.75 31.53 -29.84
N ILE A 87 7.71 30.74 -29.35
CA ILE A 87 9.09 31.20 -29.12
C ILE A 87 10.03 30.05 -29.52
N TYR A 88 10.49 30.06 -30.77
CA TYR A 88 11.74 29.36 -31.13
C TYR A 88 12.90 30.30 -30.79
N PRO A 89 13.93 29.89 -30.03
CA PRO A 89 15.18 30.60 -30.03
C PRO A 89 15.82 30.46 -31.42
N THR A 90 15.65 31.49 -32.24
CA THR A 90 16.36 31.63 -33.51
C THR A 90 17.69 32.32 -33.20
N LYS A 91 18.73 31.54 -32.91
CA LYS A 91 20.15 31.91 -33.02
C LYS A 91 21.02 30.68 -32.81
N ILE A 92 21.61 30.20 -33.89
CA ILE A 92 22.73 29.26 -33.89
C ILE A 92 23.98 30.07 -33.57
N HIS A 93 24.71 29.71 -32.51
CA HIS A 93 26.07 30.17 -32.24
C HIS A 93 26.91 29.01 -31.66
N PRO A 94 28.25 29.07 -31.81
CA PRO A 94 29.01 28.13 -32.62
C PRO A 94 29.44 26.86 -31.86
N THR A 95 29.74 25.83 -32.64
CA THR A 95 30.40 24.60 -32.22
C THR A 95 31.71 24.93 -31.49
N VAL A 96 31.78 24.61 -30.19
CA VAL A 96 33.04 24.63 -29.44
C VAL A 96 33.82 23.38 -29.84
N ASN A 97 34.84 23.55 -30.67
CA ASN A 97 35.82 22.50 -30.94
C ASN A 97 36.80 22.44 -29.75
N LEU A 98 36.56 21.51 -28.84
CA LEU A 98 37.51 21.19 -27.76
C LEU A 98 38.71 20.44 -28.36
N THR A 99 39.92 20.94 -28.13
CA THR A 99 41.15 20.25 -28.51
C THR A 99 41.63 19.33 -27.37
N PRO A 100 42.42 18.29 -27.67
CA PRO A 100 42.99 17.42 -26.63
C PRO A 100 43.85 18.13 -25.57
N GLN A 101 44.29 19.37 -25.83
CA GLN A 101 45.03 20.20 -24.87
C GLN A 101 44.11 20.86 -23.82
N ASP A 102 42.85 21.15 -24.17
CA ASP A 102 41.86 21.72 -23.25
C ASP A 102 41.40 20.71 -22.19
N ILE A 103 41.48 19.41 -22.52
CA ILE A 103 41.15 18.30 -21.62
C ILE A 103 42.24 18.11 -20.55
N ARG A 104 43.50 18.47 -20.85
CA ARG A 104 44.64 18.24 -19.96
C ARG A 104 44.69 19.21 -18.78
N GLY A 105 44.24 20.46 -18.95
CA GLY A 105 44.15 21.46 -17.88
C GLY A 105 43.08 21.16 -16.82
N ILE A 106 42.05 20.37 -17.16
CA ILE A 106 40.98 19.97 -16.24
C ILE A 106 41.38 18.74 -15.41
N LEU A 107 42.25 17.88 -15.95
CA LEU A 107 42.75 16.68 -15.26
C LEU A 107 43.85 16.98 -14.24
N GLU A 108 44.60 18.08 -14.42
CA GLU A 108 45.71 18.45 -13.51
C GLU A 108 45.25 19.23 -12.25
N SER A 109 43.96 19.62 -12.14
CA SER A 109 43.43 20.32 -10.96
C SER A 109 42.80 19.41 -9.89
N LYS A 110 42.96 18.07 -10.00
CA LYS A 110 42.43 17.08 -9.04
C LYS A 110 43.49 16.13 -8.45
N THR A 111 44.71 16.60 -8.25
CA THR A 111 45.71 15.86 -7.46
C THR A 111 46.03 16.65 -6.19
N ASN A 112 45.36 16.30 -5.10
CA ASN A 112 45.84 16.44 -3.73
C ASN A 112 45.03 15.49 -2.83
N GLU A 113 45.42 14.22 -2.83
CA GLU A 113 45.31 13.37 -1.64
C GLU A 113 46.70 13.27 -0.99
N PRO A 114 46.75 13.01 0.33
CA PRO A 114 47.75 12.13 0.90
C PRO A 114 47.10 10.79 1.37
N THR A 115 47.38 9.73 0.60
CA THR A 115 47.97 8.41 1.00
C THR A 115 48.00 8.05 2.48
N LEU A 116 47.88 6.80 2.97
CA LEU A 116 47.83 5.43 2.42
C LEU A 116 47.66 4.49 3.64
N GLY A 117 46.99 3.34 3.48
CA GLY A 117 47.01 2.29 4.51
C GLY A 117 46.24 1.02 4.17
N ASN A 118 46.78 0.25 3.21
CA ASN A 118 46.67 -1.20 2.98
C ASN A 118 45.57 -2.01 3.71
N ASP A 119 44.62 -2.60 2.97
CA ASP A 119 44.57 -4.05 2.73
C ASP A 119 43.30 -4.45 1.97
N PHE A 120 43.42 -4.54 0.64
CA PHE A 120 42.47 -5.24 -0.21
C PHE A 120 42.93 -6.70 -0.34
N SER A 121 42.61 -7.54 0.64
CA SER A 121 42.53 -8.99 0.44
C SER A 121 42.06 -9.70 1.70
N LYS A 122 40.75 -9.67 1.95
CA LYS A 122 39.96 -10.71 2.63
C LYS A 122 38.50 -10.24 2.65
N PHE A 123 37.57 -11.17 2.45
CA PHE A 123 36.11 -11.01 2.46
C PHE A 123 35.44 -10.65 1.12
N ILE A 124 35.69 -11.50 0.11
CA ILE A 124 34.56 -12.05 -0.66
C ILE A 124 34.24 -13.40 -0.04
N GLU A 125 33.14 -13.48 0.70
CA GLU A 125 32.17 -14.60 0.70
C GLU A 125 31.20 -14.46 1.88
N ARG A 126 29.90 -14.63 1.54
CA ARG A 126 28.80 -15.13 2.36
C ARG A 126 28.06 -14.24 3.38
N ASP A 127 26.73 -14.40 3.24
CA ASP A 127 25.69 -14.45 4.26
C ASP A 127 25.08 -13.16 4.82
N SER A 128 23.89 -12.88 4.29
CA SER A 128 22.63 -12.81 5.03
C SER A 128 22.67 -13.36 6.47
N ALA A 129 23.04 -12.52 7.44
CA ALA A 129 22.52 -12.52 8.81
C ALA A 129 23.14 -11.33 9.54
N VAL A 130 22.32 -10.45 10.12
CA VAL A 130 22.80 -9.49 11.12
C VAL A 130 22.56 -10.14 12.47
N ASP A 131 23.63 -10.58 13.13
CA ASP A 131 23.62 -10.97 14.54
C ASP A 131 23.24 -9.75 15.40
N ILE A 132 22.21 -9.90 16.23
CA ILE A 132 21.59 -8.82 17.01
C ILE A 132 22.10 -8.73 18.47
N ASP A 133 23.17 -9.45 18.82
CA ASP A 133 23.60 -9.56 20.22
C ASP A 133 24.59 -8.47 20.71
N ILE A 134 24.69 -7.31 20.04
CA ILE A 134 25.56 -6.19 20.47
C ILE A 134 24.80 -4.86 20.60
N VAL A 135 23.53 -4.90 21.01
CA VAL A 135 22.76 -3.68 21.38
C VAL A 135 22.07 -3.86 22.74
N PHE A 136 22.68 -4.61 23.67
CA PHE A 136 22.11 -4.84 25.02
C PHE A 136 22.93 -4.30 26.19
N THR A 137 23.92 -3.44 25.97
CA THR A 137 24.65 -2.80 27.08
C THR A 137 24.92 -1.33 26.83
N TYR A 138 23.85 -0.52 26.87
CA TYR A 138 23.98 0.90 27.17
C TYR A 138 22.79 1.33 28.05
N SER A 139 23.07 1.61 29.31
CA SER A 139 22.12 2.18 30.26
C SER A 139 22.46 3.67 30.43
N ASP A 140 21.56 4.55 30.00
CA ASP A 140 21.68 6.00 30.23
C ASP A 140 20.62 6.42 31.28
N PRO A 141 20.93 7.26 32.29
CA PRO A 141 20.01 7.59 33.37
C PRO A 141 18.97 8.65 32.96
N ASP A 142 17.77 8.54 33.54
CA ASP A 142 16.63 9.44 33.30
C ASP A 142 16.94 10.93 33.57
N PRO A 143 16.57 11.86 32.68
CA PRO A 143 16.52 13.28 33.01
C PRO A 143 15.25 13.62 33.81
N LYS A 144 15.42 14.40 34.88
CA LYS A 144 14.37 14.87 35.80
C LYS A 144 13.45 15.93 35.17
N PRO A 145 12.20 16.09 35.65
CA PRO A 145 11.21 16.97 35.04
C PRO A 145 11.45 18.45 35.39
N VAL A 146 11.14 19.34 34.45
CA VAL A 146 11.12 20.80 34.67
C VAL A 146 9.69 21.32 34.50
N GLU A 147 9.30 22.20 35.43
CA GLU A 147 7.97 22.76 35.64
C GLU A 147 7.48 23.68 34.52
N ALA A 148 6.15 23.75 34.38
CA ALA A 148 5.42 24.53 33.41
C ALA A 148 5.53 26.05 33.65
N VAL A 149 5.66 26.82 32.56
CA VAL A 149 5.29 28.23 32.55
C VAL A 149 4.43 28.52 31.33
N SER A 150 3.21 28.99 31.62
CA SER A 150 2.24 29.56 30.67
C SER A 150 2.66 30.98 30.29
N SER A 151 2.64 31.30 28.99
CA SER A 151 2.43 32.69 28.55
C SER A 151 1.82 32.71 27.16
N HIS A 152 0.59 33.22 27.11
CA HIS A 152 -0.10 33.74 25.93
C HIS A 152 0.80 34.65 25.08
N ILE A 153 0.83 34.42 23.77
CA ILE A 153 0.72 35.46 22.72
C ILE A 153 0.11 34.78 21.50
N ASP A 154 -1.16 35.11 21.29
CA ASP A 154 -1.96 34.90 20.10
C ASP A 154 -1.93 36.25 19.35
N LEU A 155 -1.65 36.28 18.02
CA LEU A 155 -1.86 37.40 17.06
C LEU A 155 -1.07 37.33 15.73
N THR A 156 -0.78 36.15 15.15
CA THR A 156 -0.31 36.08 13.73
C THR A 156 -0.93 34.95 12.89
N GLU A 157 -1.89 34.18 13.40
CA GLU A 157 -2.42 32.99 12.71
C GLU A 157 -3.58 33.25 11.72
N SER A 158 -3.97 34.47 11.41
CA SER A 158 -5.19 34.72 10.61
C SER A 158 -5.00 35.04 9.13
N ILE A 159 -3.76 35.07 8.59
CA ILE A 159 -3.51 35.51 7.19
C ILE A 159 -2.92 34.40 6.28
N HIS A 160 -2.35 33.31 6.82
CA HIS A 160 -1.82 32.22 5.98
C HIS A 160 -2.69 30.96 5.87
N TYR A 161 -3.79 30.85 6.62
CA TYR A 161 -4.65 29.65 6.62
C TYR A 161 -5.50 29.46 5.37
N SER A 162 -5.76 30.52 4.57
CA SER A 162 -6.69 30.42 3.43
C SER A 162 -6.05 29.89 2.14
N GLU A 163 -4.78 30.16 1.88
CA GLU A 163 -4.13 29.80 0.61
C GLU A 163 -3.61 28.35 0.60
N GLU A 164 -3.05 27.85 1.71
CA GLU A 164 -2.63 26.44 1.81
C GLU A 164 -3.84 25.48 1.76
N SER A 165 -5.00 25.89 2.29
CA SER A 165 -6.23 25.09 2.32
C SER A 165 -6.89 24.93 0.95
N GLN A 166 -6.66 25.87 0.01
CA GLN A 166 -7.14 25.74 -1.37
C GLN A 166 -6.19 24.90 -2.22
N MET A 167 -4.87 25.10 -2.06
CA MET A 167 -3.87 24.32 -2.80
C MET A 167 -3.84 22.84 -2.38
N THR A 168 -4.07 22.54 -1.09
CA THR A 168 -4.20 21.17 -0.59
C THR A 168 -5.48 20.48 -1.06
N LYS A 169 -6.61 21.20 -1.19
CA LYS A 169 -7.86 20.65 -1.75
C LYS A 169 -7.76 20.30 -3.23
N ASP A 170 -6.99 21.06 -4.01
CA ASP A 170 -6.80 20.78 -5.43
C ASP A 170 -5.86 19.58 -5.68
N ILE A 171 -4.93 19.31 -4.76
CA ILE A 171 -4.07 18.12 -4.76
C ILE A 171 -4.80 16.88 -4.18
N GLU A 172 -5.84 17.08 -3.36
CA GLU A 172 -6.62 16.04 -2.68
C GLU A 172 -7.58 15.23 -3.57
N THR A 173 -7.82 15.60 -4.84
CA THR A 173 -9.05 15.15 -5.54
C THR A 173 -8.92 14.07 -6.60
N LYS A 174 -7.73 13.59 -6.97
CA LYS A 174 -7.60 12.54 -8.01
C LYS A 174 -6.74 11.37 -7.54
N GLN A 175 -7.41 10.30 -7.12
CA GLN A 175 -6.76 9.02 -6.88
C GLN A 175 -6.03 8.56 -8.16
N PRO A 176 -4.83 7.98 -8.05
CA PRO A 176 -4.03 7.57 -9.22
C PRO A 176 -4.65 6.33 -9.87
N VAL A 177 -5.73 6.50 -10.61
CA VAL A 177 -6.39 5.45 -11.38
C VAL A 177 -5.87 5.52 -12.83
N PRO A 178 -5.42 4.41 -13.43
CA PRO A 178 -5.01 4.39 -14.83
C PRO A 178 -6.18 4.76 -15.75
N SER A 179 -5.89 5.37 -16.90
CA SER A 179 -6.90 5.57 -17.93
C SER A 179 -7.35 4.24 -18.52
N GLU A 180 -8.55 4.21 -19.10
CA GLU A 180 -9.06 3.03 -19.80
C GLU A 180 -8.10 2.54 -20.90
N LEU A 181 -7.44 3.45 -21.62
CA LEU A 181 -6.42 3.11 -22.60
C LEU A 181 -5.26 2.33 -21.99
N ILE A 182 -4.71 2.79 -20.85
CA ILE A 182 -3.64 2.09 -20.15
C ILE A 182 -4.10 0.71 -19.72
N LEU A 183 -5.33 0.59 -19.18
CA LEU A 183 -5.89 -0.69 -18.76
C LEU A 183 -6.02 -1.68 -19.93
N GLN A 184 -6.43 -1.21 -21.10
CA GLN A 184 -6.51 -2.03 -22.31
C GLN A 184 -5.12 -2.43 -22.83
N GLU A 185 -4.14 -1.53 -22.78
CA GLU A 185 -2.76 -1.85 -23.18
C GLU A 185 -2.09 -2.88 -22.28
N ILE A 186 -2.39 -2.90 -20.97
CA ILE A 186 -1.80 -3.88 -20.04
C ILE A 186 -2.56 -5.21 -19.99
N ARG A 187 -3.80 -5.28 -20.48
CA ARG A 187 -4.62 -6.50 -20.42
C ARG A 187 -3.93 -7.77 -20.96
N PRO A 188 -3.15 -7.72 -22.07
CA PRO A 188 -2.44 -8.90 -22.59
C PRO A 188 -1.32 -9.42 -21.66
N PHE A 189 -0.83 -8.60 -20.73
CA PHE A 189 0.20 -8.98 -19.76
C PHE A 189 -0.38 -9.64 -18.50
N LEU A 190 -1.70 -9.65 -18.36
CA LEU A 190 -2.41 -10.12 -17.18
C LEU A 190 -3.11 -11.46 -17.42
N HIS A 191 -3.11 -12.31 -16.40
CA HIS A 191 -4.00 -13.46 -16.27
C HIS A 191 -4.99 -13.25 -15.14
N TYR A 192 -6.10 -14.01 -15.12
CA TYR A 192 -7.00 -13.98 -13.97
C TYR A 192 -6.28 -14.42 -12.68
N GLY A 193 -6.66 -13.82 -11.56
CA GLY A 193 -5.99 -14.00 -10.27
C GLY A 193 -4.75 -13.12 -10.12
N ARG A 194 -3.75 -13.64 -9.40
CA ARG A 194 -2.56 -12.93 -8.92
C ARG A 194 -1.52 -12.69 -10.02
N ASN A 195 -1.17 -11.44 -10.27
CA ASN A 195 -0.10 -11.02 -11.18
C ASN A 195 0.92 -10.17 -10.42
N LYS A 196 2.19 -10.25 -10.81
CA LYS A 196 3.26 -9.43 -10.23
C LYS A 196 3.33 -8.09 -10.94
N ILE A 197 3.47 -7.00 -10.18
CA ILE A 197 3.83 -5.69 -10.72
C ILE A 197 5.01 -5.11 -9.95
N THR A 198 5.91 -4.48 -10.69
CA THR A 198 7.13 -3.88 -10.16
C THR A 198 7.24 -2.45 -10.66
N PHE A 199 7.47 -1.54 -9.73
CA PHE A 199 7.68 -0.12 -9.98
C PHE A 199 9.13 0.23 -9.70
N THR A 200 9.81 0.85 -10.65
CA THR A 200 11.23 1.21 -10.51
C THR A 200 11.45 2.69 -10.80
N VAL A 201 12.08 3.39 -9.85
CA VAL A 201 12.56 4.76 -10.03
C VAL A 201 14.06 4.72 -10.12
N SER A 202 14.61 5.19 -11.23
CA SER A 202 16.06 5.29 -11.41
C SER A 202 16.57 6.63 -10.91
N SER A 203 17.51 6.61 -9.96
CA SER A 203 18.27 7.77 -9.53
C SER A 203 19.74 7.62 -9.92
N LEU A 204 20.33 8.66 -10.52
CA LEU A 204 21.74 8.65 -10.90
C LEU A 204 22.69 8.55 -9.68
N LEU A 205 22.23 8.97 -8.49
CA LEU A 205 23.05 8.94 -7.27
C LEU A 205 22.82 7.71 -6.40
N GLN A 206 21.60 7.16 -6.39
CA GLN A 206 21.21 6.08 -5.46
C GLN A 206 20.94 4.75 -6.17
N GLY A 207 21.13 4.70 -7.49
CA GLY A 207 20.73 3.55 -8.30
C GLY A 207 19.21 3.41 -8.40
N PRO A 208 18.73 2.29 -8.98
CA PRO A 208 17.31 2.02 -9.08
C PRO A 208 16.72 1.64 -7.71
N LYS A 209 15.64 2.32 -7.32
CA LYS A 209 14.77 1.91 -6.21
C LYS A 209 13.54 1.21 -6.77
N THR A 210 13.23 0.05 -6.20
CA THR A 210 12.14 -0.81 -6.69
C THR A 210 11.12 -1.08 -5.59
N VAL A 211 9.84 -1.02 -5.94
CA VAL A 211 8.71 -1.45 -5.12
C VAL A 211 7.95 -2.55 -5.85
N ASN A 212 7.81 -3.71 -5.20
CA ASN A 212 7.04 -4.83 -5.72
C ASN A 212 5.67 -4.89 -5.04
N THR A 213 4.62 -5.18 -5.80
CA THR A 213 3.26 -5.42 -5.30
C THR A 213 2.52 -6.35 -6.27
N LEU A 214 1.23 -6.57 -6.06
CA LEU A 214 0.41 -7.48 -6.85
C LEU A 214 -0.76 -6.78 -7.53
N ILE A 215 -1.16 -7.32 -8.69
CA ILE A 215 -2.43 -7.05 -9.36
C ILE A 215 -3.28 -8.31 -9.26
N PHE A 216 -4.53 -8.18 -8.82
CA PHE A 216 -5.52 -9.25 -8.86
C PHE A 216 -6.57 -8.92 -9.91
N LEU A 217 -6.60 -9.69 -11.00
CA LEU A 217 -7.61 -9.56 -12.05
C LEU A 217 -8.75 -10.55 -11.80
N TYR A 218 -9.94 -10.03 -11.51
CA TYR A 218 -11.15 -10.80 -11.31
C TYR A 218 -12.10 -10.70 -12.50
N LYS A 219 -12.97 -11.70 -12.65
CA LYS A 219 -14.16 -11.62 -13.49
C LYS A 219 -15.25 -10.88 -12.74
N TYR A 220 -16.11 -10.17 -13.47
CA TYR A 220 -17.30 -9.53 -12.89
C TYR A 220 -18.26 -10.52 -12.18
N THR A 221 -18.16 -11.83 -12.45
CA THR A 221 -18.97 -12.87 -11.80
C THR A 221 -18.38 -13.38 -10.49
N ASP A 222 -17.11 -13.11 -10.21
CA ASP A 222 -16.41 -13.61 -9.02
C ASP A 222 -17.02 -13.02 -7.75
N LYS A 223 -17.13 -13.86 -6.71
CA LYS A 223 -17.69 -13.50 -5.40
C LYS A 223 -16.59 -13.34 -4.37
N LEU A 224 -16.65 -12.26 -3.60
CA LEU A 224 -15.62 -11.86 -2.67
C LEU A 224 -16.04 -12.03 -1.21
N ILE A 225 -15.05 -12.37 -0.39
CA ILE A 225 -15.06 -12.25 1.06
C ILE A 225 -14.11 -11.13 1.43
N ILE A 226 -14.61 -10.13 2.14
CA ILE A 226 -13.76 -9.10 2.72
C ILE A 226 -13.36 -9.56 4.12
N SER A 227 -12.06 -9.61 4.42
CA SER A 227 -11.59 -9.88 5.77
C SER A 227 -10.72 -8.74 6.25
N ASP A 228 -11.04 -8.18 7.41
CA ASP A 228 -10.05 -7.45 8.18
C ASP A 228 -8.86 -8.37 8.56
N ILE A 229 -7.68 -7.80 8.78
CA ILE A 229 -6.47 -8.55 9.17
C ILE A 229 -6.24 -8.47 10.68
N ASP A 230 -6.17 -7.25 11.22
CA ASP A 230 -5.66 -7.00 12.57
C ASP A 230 -6.72 -7.33 13.64
N GLY A 231 -6.49 -8.41 14.38
CA GLY A 231 -7.43 -8.92 15.38
C GLY A 231 -8.51 -9.86 14.81
N THR A 232 -8.67 -9.90 13.48
CA THR A 232 -9.57 -10.82 12.77
C THR A 232 -8.83 -12.07 12.27
N ILE A 233 -7.68 -11.89 11.63
CA ILE A 233 -6.78 -13.00 11.24
C ILE A 233 -5.69 -13.16 12.29
N THR A 234 -5.11 -12.06 12.76
CA THR A 234 -4.14 -12.07 13.86
C THR A 234 -4.86 -12.03 15.21
N CYS A 235 -4.25 -12.57 16.27
CA CYS A 235 -4.87 -12.63 17.60
C CYS A 235 -4.82 -11.29 18.36
N SER A 236 -4.01 -10.30 17.96
CA SER A 236 -4.09 -8.95 18.53
C SER A 236 -3.52 -7.86 17.62
N ASP A 237 -4.10 -6.65 17.74
CA ASP A 237 -3.71 -5.44 17.02
C ASP A 237 -2.27 -4.99 17.33
N ALA A 238 -1.83 -5.18 18.58
CA ALA A 238 -0.53 -4.68 19.06
C ALA A 238 0.63 -5.65 18.74
N ILE A 239 0.39 -6.97 18.79
CA ILE A 239 1.44 -7.97 18.52
C ILE A 239 1.71 -8.07 17.02
N GLY A 240 0.69 -7.91 16.17
CA GLY A 240 0.85 -7.88 14.72
C GLY A 240 1.68 -6.68 14.21
N GLN A 241 1.72 -5.57 14.95
CA GLN A 241 2.52 -4.39 14.62
C GLN A 241 3.95 -4.46 15.20
N ALA A 242 4.13 -5.14 16.33
CA ALA A 242 5.41 -5.17 17.06
C ALA A 242 6.29 -6.39 16.76
N CYS A 243 5.73 -7.52 16.33
CA CYS A 243 6.46 -8.80 16.27
C CYS A 243 6.23 -9.55 14.95
N GLY A 244 6.90 -9.11 13.88
CA GLY A 244 7.14 -9.94 12.70
C GLY A 244 8.30 -10.93 12.86
N PHE A 245 8.96 -10.95 14.02
CA PHE A 245 10.27 -11.57 14.23
C PHE A 245 10.30 -12.75 15.22
N ILE A 246 9.21 -13.07 15.89
CA ILE A 246 9.16 -14.21 16.82
C ILE A 246 8.40 -15.33 16.13
N GLY A 247 9.07 -16.46 15.89
CA GLY A 247 8.58 -17.63 15.14
C GLY A 247 7.39 -18.39 15.76
N ALA A 248 6.52 -17.71 16.50
CA ALA A 248 5.22 -18.19 16.91
C ALA A 248 4.16 -17.80 15.88
N ASP A 249 3.23 -18.70 15.60
CA ASP A 249 2.03 -18.40 14.81
C ASP A 249 1.05 -17.58 15.68
N TRP A 250 0.91 -16.29 15.35
CA TRP A 250 0.03 -15.35 16.06
C TRP A 250 -1.36 -15.25 15.43
N SER A 251 -1.70 -16.16 14.50
CA SER A 251 -3.01 -16.18 13.84
C SER A 251 -4.09 -16.87 14.68
N GLN A 252 -5.34 -16.48 14.43
CA GLN A 252 -6.53 -17.04 15.04
C GLN A 252 -6.62 -18.55 14.73
N PRO A 253 -6.69 -19.45 15.74
CA PRO A 253 -6.63 -20.89 15.52
C PRO A 253 -7.76 -21.40 14.61
N GLY A 254 -7.41 -22.01 13.49
CA GLY A 254 -8.36 -22.57 12.53
C GLY A 254 -8.77 -21.61 11.41
N VAL A 255 -8.29 -20.37 11.41
CA VAL A 255 -8.58 -19.37 10.37
C VAL A 255 -8.14 -19.86 8.99
N ALA A 256 -6.96 -20.49 8.87
CA ALA A 256 -6.49 -20.97 7.57
C ALA A 256 -7.39 -22.09 7.02
N LYS A 257 -7.81 -23.02 7.88
CA LYS A 257 -8.76 -24.07 7.47
C LYS A 257 -10.09 -23.46 7.03
N LEU A 258 -10.68 -22.56 7.82
CA LEU A 258 -11.94 -21.91 7.50
C LEU A 258 -11.86 -21.18 6.15
N PHE A 259 -10.78 -20.40 5.94
CA PHE A 259 -10.63 -19.59 4.74
C PHE A 259 -10.40 -20.44 3.50
N ASN A 260 -9.63 -21.53 3.60
CA ASN A 260 -9.50 -22.46 2.48
C ASN A 260 -10.83 -23.12 2.13
N GLN A 261 -11.63 -23.55 3.12
CA GLN A 261 -12.96 -24.11 2.83
C GLN A 261 -13.89 -23.10 2.14
N MET A 262 -13.83 -21.82 2.51
CA MET A 262 -14.56 -20.77 1.79
C MET A 262 -14.04 -20.62 0.35
N SER A 263 -12.72 -20.71 0.15
CA SER A 263 -12.10 -20.64 -1.17
C SER A 263 -12.42 -21.84 -2.05
N ASP A 264 -12.52 -23.04 -1.47
CA ASP A 264 -12.94 -24.27 -2.14
C ASP A 264 -14.37 -24.16 -2.72
N HIS A 265 -15.20 -23.27 -2.16
CA HIS A 265 -16.52 -22.91 -2.70
C HIS A 265 -16.48 -21.84 -3.80
N GLY A 266 -15.30 -21.52 -4.33
CA GLY A 266 -15.13 -20.53 -5.39
C GLY A 266 -15.24 -19.07 -4.93
N LEU A 267 -15.06 -18.82 -3.62
CA LEU A 267 -15.06 -17.48 -3.05
C LEU A 267 -13.62 -16.94 -2.97
N TYR A 268 -13.43 -15.68 -3.34
CA TYR A 268 -12.12 -15.04 -3.35
C TYR A 268 -11.96 -14.09 -2.17
N PHE A 269 -10.76 -14.02 -1.59
CA PHE A 269 -10.50 -13.14 -0.46
C PHE A 269 -10.02 -11.76 -0.90
N LEU A 270 -10.43 -10.74 -0.15
CA LEU A 270 -9.83 -9.41 -0.15
C LEU A 270 -9.50 -9.06 1.30
N TYR A 271 -8.22 -8.80 1.57
CA TYR A 271 -7.73 -8.52 2.91
C TYR A 271 -7.62 -7.00 3.12
N LEU A 272 -8.23 -6.50 4.20
CA LEU A 272 -8.21 -5.09 4.57
C LEU A 272 -7.30 -4.85 5.78
N SER A 273 -6.44 -3.85 5.69
CA SER A 273 -5.68 -3.34 6.83
C SER A 273 -5.76 -1.82 6.89
N SER A 274 -5.93 -1.29 8.10
CA SER A 274 -5.78 0.15 8.35
C SER A 274 -4.31 0.59 8.46
N ARG A 275 -3.36 -0.32 8.22
CA ARG A 275 -1.93 0.02 8.19
C ARG A 275 -1.60 0.92 6.99
N PRO A 276 -0.62 1.83 7.12
CA PRO A 276 -0.18 2.69 6.03
C PRO A 276 0.27 1.92 4.79
N VAL A 277 0.07 2.47 3.60
CA VAL A 277 0.59 1.92 2.32
C VAL A 277 2.08 1.62 2.34
N SER A 278 2.86 2.38 3.11
CA SER A 278 4.31 2.15 3.26
C SER A 278 4.66 0.87 4.02
N GLN A 279 3.68 0.24 4.69
CA GLN A 279 3.78 -1.05 5.34
C GLN A 279 3.08 -2.18 4.58
N ALA A 280 2.57 -1.93 3.37
CA ALA A 280 1.84 -2.92 2.59
C ALA A 280 2.66 -4.19 2.34
N THR A 281 3.95 -4.05 2.01
CA THR A 281 4.86 -5.20 1.83
C THR A 281 4.96 -6.07 3.09
N VAL A 282 5.22 -5.45 4.24
CA VAL A 282 5.34 -6.17 5.52
C VAL A 282 4.02 -6.85 5.87
N THR A 283 2.88 -6.17 5.65
CA THR A 283 1.55 -6.71 5.97
C THR A 283 1.23 -7.92 5.09
N ARG A 284 1.55 -7.85 3.80
CA ARG A 284 1.41 -8.97 2.86
C ARG A 284 2.29 -10.14 3.24
N ASP A 285 3.55 -9.89 3.59
CA ASP A 285 4.48 -10.94 4.02
C ASP A 285 3.97 -11.66 5.28
N ILE A 286 3.31 -10.94 6.21
CA ILE A 286 2.71 -11.55 7.40
C ILE A 286 1.62 -12.54 7.01
N ILE A 287 0.67 -12.14 6.16
CA ILE A 287 -0.45 -13.02 5.77
C ILE A 287 0.03 -14.22 4.94
N GLU A 288 1.02 -14.04 4.06
CA GLU A 288 1.57 -15.12 3.21
C GLU A 288 2.36 -16.17 4.03
N ARG A 289 2.90 -15.77 5.19
CA ARG A 289 3.65 -16.66 6.10
C ARG A 289 2.76 -17.46 7.03
N ILE A 290 1.49 -17.08 7.23
CA ILE A 290 0.57 -17.83 8.09
C ILE A 290 0.43 -19.25 7.55
N ASN A 291 0.67 -20.23 8.41
CA ASN A 291 0.60 -21.64 8.06
C ASN A 291 0.10 -22.45 9.26
N GLN A 292 -1.13 -22.93 9.18
CA GLN A 292 -1.75 -23.75 10.22
C GLN A 292 -1.86 -25.20 9.73
N GLY A 293 -0.95 -26.06 10.17
CA GLY A 293 -0.97 -27.48 9.83
C GLY A 293 -0.76 -27.76 8.34
N GLY A 294 0.07 -26.98 7.66
CA GLY A 294 0.35 -27.10 6.22
C GLY A 294 -0.55 -26.24 5.34
N LEU A 295 -1.62 -25.68 5.89
CA LEU A 295 -2.55 -24.80 5.17
C LEU A 295 -2.14 -23.34 5.32
N ARG A 296 -1.86 -22.68 4.20
CA ARG A 296 -1.69 -21.22 4.10
C ARG A 296 -3.04 -20.53 3.90
N LEU A 297 -3.11 -19.23 4.10
CA LEU A 297 -4.30 -18.47 3.71
C LEU A 297 -4.49 -18.50 2.17
N PRO A 298 -5.73 -18.44 1.67
CA PRO A 298 -5.99 -18.27 0.24
C PRO A 298 -5.35 -17.00 -0.33
N ASP A 299 -5.05 -17.02 -1.61
CA ASP A 299 -4.56 -15.82 -2.30
C ASP A 299 -5.65 -14.73 -2.33
N GLY A 300 -5.23 -13.47 -2.13
CA GLY A 300 -6.11 -12.31 -2.20
C GLY A 300 -5.33 -10.99 -2.06
N PRO A 301 -5.84 -9.88 -2.62
CA PRO A 301 -5.21 -8.58 -2.48
C PRO A 301 -5.22 -8.10 -1.03
N CYS A 302 -4.09 -7.58 -0.57
CA CYS A 302 -3.93 -6.84 0.67
C CYS A 302 -4.08 -5.33 0.41
N ILE A 303 -5.22 -4.77 0.82
CA ILE A 303 -5.54 -3.36 0.67
C ILE A 303 -5.25 -2.62 1.98
N THR A 304 -4.40 -1.60 1.87
CA THR A 304 -3.91 -0.80 3.01
C THR A 304 -4.48 0.61 3.03
N SER A 305 -4.37 1.30 4.17
CA SER A 305 -4.76 2.70 4.28
C SER A 305 -4.00 3.59 3.32
N ASN A 306 -4.72 4.52 2.72
CA ASN A 306 -4.15 5.54 1.86
C ASN A 306 -3.56 6.69 2.69
N ASP A 307 -2.53 6.40 3.49
CA ASP A 307 -1.74 7.40 4.23
C ASP A 307 -1.00 8.38 3.29
N SER A 308 -0.97 8.10 1.99
CA SER A 308 -0.28 8.90 0.97
C SER A 308 -0.99 10.20 0.60
N LEU A 309 -2.31 10.31 0.78
CA LEU A 309 -3.07 11.47 0.29
C LEU A 309 -3.16 12.63 1.29
N LEU A 310 -2.70 12.48 2.53
CA LEU A 310 -3.22 13.29 3.62
C LEU A 310 -2.12 13.96 4.45
N GLY A 311 -2.36 15.22 4.82
CA GLY A 311 -1.58 15.92 5.84
C GLY A 311 -1.58 15.19 7.19
N SER A 312 -0.71 15.62 8.10
CA SER A 312 -0.55 15.00 9.44
C SER A 312 -1.85 14.86 10.22
N LEU A 313 -2.81 15.78 10.01
CA LEU A 313 -4.11 15.82 10.68
C LEU A 313 -5.04 14.66 10.28
N THR A 314 -5.21 14.36 9.00
CA THR A 314 -6.10 13.25 8.59
C THR A 314 -5.45 11.89 8.85
N ARG A 315 -4.12 11.83 8.91
CA ARG A 315 -3.41 10.63 9.39
C ARG A 315 -3.76 10.34 10.84
N GLU A 316 -3.76 11.35 11.70
CA GLU A 316 -4.20 11.23 13.09
C GLU A 316 -5.66 10.74 13.15
N ILE A 317 -6.54 11.30 12.30
CA ILE A 317 -7.93 10.84 12.19
C ILE A 317 -8.02 9.37 11.76
N ILE A 318 -7.27 8.90 10.74
CA ILE A 318 -7.33 7.48 10.31
C ILE A 318 -6.78 6.55 11.39
N ILE A 319 -5.70 6.95 12.07
CA ILE A 319 -5.12 6.18 13.17
C ILE A 319 -6.12 6.05 14.33
N HIS A 320 -6.84 7.12 14.66
CA HIS A 320 -7.80 7.12 15.76
C HIS A 320 -9.20 6.59 15.37
N ASN A 321 -9.59 6.74 14.11
CA ASN A 321 -10.89 6.38 13.53
C ASN A 321 -10.68 5.57 12.23
N PRO A 322 -10.25 4.29 12.30
CA PRO A 322 -9.93 3.49 11.12
C PRO A 322 -11.10 3.31 10.14
N GLU A 323 -12.34 3.41 10.63
CA GLU A 323 -13.56 3.40 9.81
C GLU A 323 -13.61 4.53 8.76
N SER A 324 -12.96 5.68 9.05
CA SER A 324 -12.89 6.82 8.13
C SER A 324 -12.16 6.47 6.82
N PHE A 325 -11.25 5.48 6.86
CA PHE A 325 -10.61 4.92 5.67
C PHE A 325 -11.36 3.71 5.12
N LYS A 326 -11.83 2.79 5.97
CA LYS A 326 -12.46 1.52 5.52
C LYS A 326 -13.73 1.78 4.72
N ILE A 327 -14.58 2.72 5.13
CA ILE A 327 -15.83 3.03 4.43
C ILE A 327 -15.57 3.40 2.95
N PRO A 328 -14.77 4.43 2.63
CA PRO A 328 -14.58 4.84 1.24
C PRO A 328 -13.82 3.81 0.40
N ILE A 329 -12.82 3.11 0.95
CA ILE A 329 -12.06 2.13 0.16
C ILE A 329 -12.91 0.91 -0.22
N ILE A 330 -13.76 0.42 0.69
CA ILE A 330 -14.67 -0.69 0.41
C ILE A 330 -15.64 -0.27 -0.70
N GLY A 331 -16.16 0.97 -0.64
CA GLY A 331 -17.04 1.51 -1.69
C GLY A 331 -16.36 1.53 -3.06
N ILE A 332 -15.13 2.06 -3.13
CA ILE A 332 -14.34 2.09 -4.37
C ILE A 332 -14.14 0.68 -4.93
N LEU A 333 -13.84 -0.30 -4.08
CA LEU A 333 -13.62 -1.69 -4.49
C LEU A 333 -14.91 -2.34 -5.02
N ILE A 334 -16.04 -2.12 -4.36
CA ILE A 334 -17.35 -2.63 -4.82
C ILE A 334 -17.73 -1.98 -6.15
N ASP A 335 -17.49 -0.68 -6.33
CA ASP A 335 -17.82 0.07 -7.54
C ASP A 335 -16.99 -0.35 -8.78
N LEU A 336 -15.96 -1.19 -8.60
CA LEU A 336 -15.27 -1.86 -9.70
C LEU A 336 -16.16 -2.87 -10.42
N TRP A 337 -17.16 -3.45 -9.76
CA TRP A 337 -18.11 -4.39 -10.38
C TRP A 337 -19.23 -3.66 -11.14
N PRO A 338 -19.92 -4.34 -12.08
CA PRO A 338 -21.18 -3.84 -12.64
C PRO A 338 -22.22 -3.56 -11.55
N LYS A 339 -23.08 -2.55 -11.73
CA LYS A 339 -24.03 -2.09 -10.70
C LYS A 339 -25.11 -3.12 -10.33
N ASP A 340 -25.40 -4.05 -11.23
CA ASP A 340 -26.32 -5.16 -11.04
C ASP A 340 -25.69 -6.34 -10.28
N GLN A 341 -24.37 -6.32 -10.08
CA GLN A 341 -23.66 -7.35 -9.34
C GLN A 341 -23.53 -7.01 -7.87
N LYS A 342 -23.69 -8.04 -7.03
CA LYS A 342 -23.26 -8.03 -5.63
C LYS A 342 -21.97 -8.86 -5.53
N PRO A 343 -20.78 -8.22 -5.54
CA PRO A 343 -19.52 -8.95 -5.48
C PRO A 343 -19.24 -9.49 -4.09
N VAL A 344 -19.45 -8.70 -3.04
CA VAL A 344 -19.17 -9.10 -1.66
C VAL A 344 -20.34 -9.90 -1.12
N VAL A 345 -20.06 -11.15 -0.72
CA VAL A 345 -21.07 -12.08 -0.18
C VAL A 345 -20.88 -12.33 1.32
N LEU A 346 -19.69 -12.04 1.85
CA LEU A 346 -19.40 -12.18 3.26
C LEU A 346 -18.33 -11.15 3.69
N ALA A 347 -18.43 -10.66 4.92
CA ALA A 347 -17.42 -9.81 5.54
C ALA A 347 -17.04 -10.32 6.93
N LEU A 348 -15.74 -10.37 7.20
CA LEU A 348 -15.15 -10.87 8.43
C LEU A 348 -14.41 -9.73 9.13
N GLY A 349 -14.72 -9.50 10.40
CA GLY A 349 -14.08 -8.47 11.21
C GLY A 349 -13.93 -8.88 12.67
N ASN A 350 -13.53 -7.93 13.53
CA ASN A 350 -13.42 -8.15 14.96
C ASN A 350 -14.08 -7.06 15.81
N LYS A 351 -14.33 -5.88 15.21
CA LYS A 351 -14.84 -4.70 15.92
C LYS A 351 -16.15 -4.21 15.33
N GLN A 352 -16.89 -3.48 16.15
CA GLN A 352 -18.10 -2.76 15.69
C GLN A 352 -17.79 -1.68 14.65
N ASN A 353 -16.56 -1.15 14.61
CA ASN A 353 -16.15 -0.23 13.55
C ASN A 353 -16.06 -0.92 12.17
N ASP A 354 -15.75 -2.23 12.14
CA ASP A 354 -15.80 -3.01 10.89
C ASP A 354 -17.25 -3.16 10.43
N VAL A 355 -18.15 -3.53 11.35
CA VAL A 355 -19.60 -3.64 11.07
C VAL A 355 -20.15 -2.35 10.47
N ARG A 356 -19.81 -1.19 11.06
CA ARG A 356 -20.20 0.12 10.51
C ARG A 356 -19.66 0.32 9.09
N SER A 357 -18.42 -0.07 8.84
CA SER A 357 -17.77 0.06 7.54
C SER A 357 -18.42 -0.82 6.47
N TYR A 358 -18.75 -2.07 6.82
CA TYR A 358 -19.44 -3.02 5.94
C TYR A 358 -20.89 -2.60 5.68
N ALA A 359 -21.62 -2.20 6.72
CA ALA A 359 -23.01 -1.76 6.61
C ALA A 359 -23.15 -0.47 5.75
N ALA A 360 -22.22 0.49 5.89
CA ALA A 360 -22.19 1.68 5.05
C ALA A 360 -22.05 1.34 3.55
N ASN A 361 -21.48 0.18 3.24
CA ASN A 361 -21.29 -0.36 1.90
C ASN A 361 -22.32 -1.43 1.51
N LYS A 362 -23.48 -1.43 2.19
CA LYS A 362 -24.65 -2.28 1.88
C LYS A 362 -24.40 -3.79 1.99
N ILE A 363 -23.43 -4.20 2.80
CA ILE A 363 -23.26 -5.60 3.20
C ILE A 363 -24.28 -5.86 4.32
N LEU A 364 -25.05 -6.94 4.20
CA LEU A 364 -26.17 -7.21 5.10
C LEU A 364 -25.68 -7.68 6.48
N PRO A 365 -26.43 -7.41 7.57
CA PRO A 365 -26.03 -7.82 8.92
C PRO A 365 -25.75 -9.33 9.08
N GLU A 366 -26.47 -10.18 8.36
CA GLU A 366 -26.30 -11.64 8.34
C GLU A 366 -25.08 -12.11 7.53
N GLU A 367 -24.52 -11.23 6.69
CA GLU A 367 -23.30 -11.46 5.90
C GLU A 367 -22.04 -10.96 6.61
N ILE A 368 -22.19 -10.37 7.82
CA ILE A 368 -21.08 -9.84 8.61
C ILE A 368 -20.87 -10.74 9.82
N ILE A 369 -19.66 -11.29 9.94
CA ILE A 369 -19.25 -12.20 11.02
C ILE A 369 -18.08 -11.60 11.79
N LEU A 370 -18.17 -11.67 13.11
CA LEU A 370 -17.14 -11.14 14.00
C LEU A 370 -16.38 -12.25 14.72
N PHE A 371 -15.06 -12.13 14.76
CA PHE A 371 -14.20 -12.96 15.60
C PHE A 371 -13.69 -12.14 16.78
N ASP A 372 -13.70 -12.73 17.97
CA ASP A 372 -13.14 -12.08 19.15
C ASP A 372 -11.74 -12.62 19.52
N MET A 373 -11.14 -12.02 20.54
CA MET A 373 -9.81 -12.41 21.04
C MET A 373 -9.78 -13.81 21.68
N PHE A 374 -10.95 -14.42 21.94
CA PHE A 374 -11.09 -15.78 22.44
C PHE A 374 -11.44 -16.77 21.31
N HIS A 375 -11.29 -16.34 20.06
CA HIS A 375 -11.53 -17.13 18.85
C HIS A 375 -12.99 -17.53 18.64
N ARG A 376 -13.92 -16.92 19.36
CA ARG A 376 -15.36 -17.17 19.27
C ARG A 376 -15.94 -16.41 18.11
N VAL A 377 -17.05 -16.92 17.56
CA VAL A 377 -17.71 -16.34 16.39
C VAL A 377 -19.03 -15.71 16.81
N PHE A 378 -19.23 -14.45 16.42
CA PHE A 378 -20.41 -13.65 16.74
C PHE A 378 -21.07 -13.12 15.47
N ASP A 379 -22.35 -12.77 15.62
CA ASP A 379 -23.08 -11.99 14.63
C ASP A 379 -22.58 -10.55 14.53
N SER A 380 -23.10 -9.79 13.57
CA SER A 380 -22.78 -8.38 13.40
C SER A 380 -23.08 -7.49 14.61
N THR A 381 -24.02 -7.88 15.48
CA THR A 381 -24.28 -7.13 16.72
C THR A 381 -23.16 -7.29 17.75
N GLY A 382 -22.32 -8.32 17.61
CA GLY A 382 -21.29 -8.69 18.58
C GLY A 382 -21.86 -9.20 19.91
N LYS A 383 -23.18 -9.40 19.99
CA LYS A 383 -23.88 -9.83 21.22
C LYS A 383 -24.33 -11.28 21.14
N ILE A 384 -24.60 -11.79 19.95
CA ILE A 384 -25.07 -13.16 19.75
C ILE A 384 -23.87 -14.00 19.34
N LYS A 385 -23.41 -14.86 20.25
CA LYS A 385 -22.40 -15.87 19.94
C LYS A 385 -23.01 -16.94 19.05
N LEU A 386 -22.51 -17.05 17.82
CA LEU A 386 -22.94 -18.04 16.84
C LEU A 386 -22.23 -19.38 17.07
N TYR A 387 -20.92 -19.35 17.33
CA TYR A 387 -20.12 -20.55 17.55
C TYR A 387 -19.06 -20.34 18.64
N ASP A 388 -18.74 -21.41 19.37
CA ASP A 388 -17.73 -21.39 20.44
C ASP A 388 -16.30 -21.21 19.95
N SER A 389 -16.02 -21.50 18.68
CA SER A 389 -14.72 -21.24 18.08
C SER A 389 -14.80 -21.13 16.56
N ILE A 390 -13.79 -20.51 15.94
CA ILE A 390 -13.56 -20.52 14.48
C ILE A 390 -13.49 -21.97 13.95
N LYS A 391 -12.87 -22.89 14.70
CA LYS A 391 -12.82 -24.32 14.35
C LYS A 391 -14.20 -24.96 14.33
N THR A 392 -15.06 -24.63 15.28
CA THR A 392 -16.45 -25.10 15.32
C THR A 392 -17.23 -24.51 14.15
N PHE A 393 -17.07 -23.22 13.85
CA PHE A 393 -17.71 -22.58 12.70
C PHE A 393 -17.31 -23.26 11.37
N SER A 394 -16.02 -23.60 11.21
CA SER A 394 -15.50 -24.36 10.06
C SER A 394 -16.19 -25.72 9.84
N LEU A 395 -16.74 -26.35 10.88
CA LEU A 395 -17.52 -27.59 10.74
C LEU A 395 -18.95 -27.35 10.22
N HIS A 396 -19.48 -26.15 10.40
CA HIS A 396 -20.84 -25.76 10.01
C HIS A 396 -20.88 -24.79 8.82
N LEU A 397 -19.74 -24.58 8.15
CA LEU A 397 -19.61 -23.58 7.09
C LEU A 397 -20.61 -23.82 5.95
N ASP A 398 -20.74 -25.05 5.46
CA ASP A 398 -21.63 -25.36 4.33
C ASP A 398 -23.10 -25.03 4.65
N GLU A 399 -23.57 -25.40 5.84
CA GLU A 399 -24.92 -25.08 6.31
C GLU A 399 -25.13 -23.56 6.39
N PHE A 400 -24.12 -22.85 6.91
CA PHE A 400 -24.14 -21.41 7.02
C PHE A 400 -24.19 -20.72 5.65
N LEU A 401 -23.34 -21.11 4.70
CA LEU A 401 -23.31 -20.54 3.36
C LEU A 401 -24.60 -20.83 2.57
N LYS A 402 -25.20 -22.02 2.74
CA LYS A 402 -26.51 -22.36 2.15
C LYS A 402 -27.63 -21.49 2.70
N LYS A 403 -27.64 -21.24 4.02
CA LYS A 403 -28.63 -20.35 4.65
C LYS A 403 -28.57 -18.92 4.08
N LEU A 404 -27.39 -18.47 3.69
CA LEU A 404 -27.18 -17.18 3.04
C LEU A 404 -27.41 -17.22 1.51
N HIS A 405 -27.73 -18.38 0.94
CA HIS A 405 -27.86 -18.59 -0.52
C HIS A 405 -26.58 -18.24 -1.29
N ILE A 406 -25.42 -18.38 -0.65
CA ILE A 406 -24.10 -18.15 -1.28
C ILE A 406 -23.70 -19.37 -2.11
N ILE A 407 -24.04 -20.57 -1.62
CA ILE A 407 -23.82 -21.84 -2.31
C ILE A 407 -25.15 -22.60 -2.44
N GLY A 408 -25.20 -23.50 -3.44
CA GLY A 408 -26.38 -24.30 -3.78
C GLY A 408 -26.66 -25.50 -2.88
#